data_AF-A0A388SQD0-F1
#
_entry.id   AF-A0A388SQD0-F1
#
_cell.length_a   1.000
_cell.length_b   1.000
_cell.length_c   1.000
_cell.angle_alpha   90.00
_cell.angle_beta   90.00
_cell.angle_gamma   90.00
#
_symmetry.space_group_name_H-M   'P 1'
#
loop_
_entity.id
_entity.type
_entity.pdbx_description
1 polymer ?
#
loop_
_entity_poly.entity_id
_entity_poly.type
_entity_poly.pdbx_seq_one_letter_code
_entity_poly.pdbx_strand_id
1 'polypeptide(L)'
;MSEKWITRMVQGAVLSSRSQAREVARTIGKPYPTLMRELNPFDLGAKLGVETFFQILRTTRDVTPLEQIAQELGYRLAPVDGGDDERGRGAHVSPYLEQ
;
A
#
# COMPACT_ATOMS: atom_id res chain seq x y z
N MET A 1 -10.42 -14.07 -5.36
CA MET A 1 -10.36 -12.64 -4.99
C MET A 1 -11.68 -11.95 -5.33
N SER A 2 -12.17 -11.02 -4.50
CA SER A 2 -13.35 -10.18 -4.80
C SER A 2 -13.00 -9.09 -5.82
N GLU A 3 -13.90 -8.69 -6.72
CA GLU A 3 -13.68 -7.70 -7.81
C GLU A 3 -13.01 -6.37 -7.37
N LYS A 4 -13.16 -5.95 -6.10
CA LYS A 4 -12.66 -4.67 -5.57
C LYS A 4 -11.51 -4.81 -4.55
N TRP A 5 -10.82 -5.94 -4.53
CA TRP A 5 -9.82 -6.24 -3.50
C TRP A 5 -8.66 -5.22 -3.46
N ILE A 6 -8.18 -4.73 -4.61
CA ILE A 6 -7.13 -3.70 -4.70
C ILE A 6 -7.56 -2.41 -4.01
N THR A 7 -8.74 -1.89 -4.36
CA THR A 7 -9.28 -0.65 -3.77
C THR A 7 -9.41 -0.77 -2.25
N ARG A 8 -9.81 -1.94 -1.73
CA ARG A 8 -9.93 -2.19 -0.28
C ARG A 8 -8.58 -2.15 0.43
N MET A 9 -7.53 -2.73 -0.15
CA MET A 9 -6.19 -2.66 0.44
C MET A 9 -5.67 -1.22 0.49
N VAL A 10 -5.81 -0.49 -0.62
CA VAL A 10 -5.37 0.91 -0.72
C VAL A 10 -6.16 1.79 0.24
N GLN A 11 -7.46 1.54 0.38
CA GLN A 11 -8.30 2.19 1.38
C GLN A 11 -7.75 1.96 2.79
N GLY A 12 -7.36 0.72 3.13
CA GLY A 12 -6.72 0.39 4.40
C GLY A 12 -5.44 1.21 4.66
N ALA A 13 -4.56 1.30 3.66
CA ALA A 13 -3.30 2.04 3.75
C ALA A 13 -3.48 3.56 3.96
N VAL A 14 -4.58 4.14 3.44
CA VAL A 14 -4.87 5.58 3.58
C VAL A 14 -5.68 5.89 4.84
N LEU A 15 -6.58 4.99 5.24
CA LEU A 15 -7.53 5.20 6.34
C LEU A 15 -7.03 4.68 7.69
N SER A 16 -5.75 4.32 7.82
CA SER A 16 -5.13 3.93 9.10
C SER A 16 -5.31 4.99 10.19
N SER A 17 -5.43 6.28 9.81
CA SER A 17 -5.96 7.33 10.68
C SER A 17 -6.59 8.48 9.87
N ARG A 18 -7.49 9.26 10.49
CA ARG A 18 -8.12 10.44 9.84
C ARG A 18 -7.09 11.52 9.48
N SER A 19 -6.07 11.73 10.32
CA SER A 19 -5.00 12.70 10.07
C SER A 19 -4.17 12.31 8.86
N GLN A 20 -3.83 11.01 8.75
CA GLN A 20 -3.10 10.47 7.60
C GLN A 20 -3.89 10.65 6.29
N ALA A 21 -5.19 10.34 6.26
CA ALA A 21 -5.96 10.44 5.03
C ALA A 21 -6.02 11.87 4.46
N ARG A 22 -6.07 12.89 5.34
CA ARG A 22 -6.01 14.31 4.93
C ARG A 22 -4.63 14.70 4.44
N GLU A 23 -3.58 14.20 5.09
CA GLU A 23 -2.21 14.43 4.67
C GLU A 23 -1.90 13.78 3.31
N VAL A 24 -2.34 12.54 3.10
CA VAL A 24 -2.25 11.84 1.82
C VAL A 24 -2.95 12.65 0.72
N ALA A 25 -4.18 13.12 0.94
CA ALA A 25 -4.90 13.96 -0.02
C ALA A 25 -4.11 15.24 -0.37
N ARG A 26 -3.56 15.92 0.65
CA ARG A 26 -2.75 17.13 0.48
C ARG A 26 -1.48 16.86 -0.31
N THR A 27 -0.75 15.79 0.01
CA THR A 27 0.51 15.41 -0.66
C THR A 27 0.28 14.99 -2.11
N ILE A 28 -0.82 14.30 -2.38
CA ILE A 28 -1.25 13.91 -3.74
C ILE A 28 -1.73 15.15 -4.54
N GLY A 29 -2.14 16.22 -3.87
CA GLY A 29 -2.72 17.40 -4.51
C GLY A 29 -4.17 17.21 -4.92
N LYS A 30 -4.91 16.30 -4.28
CA LYS A 30 -6.32 16.04 -4.56
C LYS A 30 -7.23 16.56 -3.44
N PRO A 31 -8.44 17.06 -3.77
CA PRO A 31 -9.44 17.35 -2.75
C PRO A 31 -9.76 16.11 -1.93
N TYR A 32 -9.74 16.23 -0.60
CA TYR A 32 -10.01 15.11 0.32
C TYR A 32 -11.32 14.37 0.00
N PRO A 33 -12.47 15.04 -0.24
CA PRO A 33 -13.71 14.34 -0.59
C PRO A 33 -13.60 13.54 -1.88
N THR A 34 -12.90 14.05 -2.89
CA THR A 34 -12.66 13.34 -4.15
C THR A 34 -11.86 12.06 -3.90
N LEU A 35 -10.76 12.14 -3.15
CA LEU A 35 -9.95 10.98 -2.81
C LEU A 35 -10.76 9.93 -2.01
N MET A 36 -11.60 10.35 -1.07
CA MET A 36 -12.43 9.43 -0.28
C MET A 36 -13.45 8.68 -1.13
N ARG A 37 -14.00 9.32 -2.18
CA ARG A 37 -14.88 8.65 -3.15
C ARG A 37 -14.13 7.61 -3.97
N GLU A 38 -12.95 7.95 -4.49
CA GLU A 38 -12.13 7.02 -5.29
C GLU A 38 -11.64 5.81 -4.48
N LEU A 39 -11.43 5.98 -3.17
CA LEU A 39 -11.04 4.91 -2.24
C LEU A 39 -12.23 4.12 -1.69
N ASN A 40 -13.46 4.53 -1.96
CA ASN A 40 -14.64 3.82 -1.51
C ASN A 40 -15.01 2.70 -2.50
N PRO A 41 -14.82 1.42 -2.16
CA PRO A 41 -15.17 0.31 -3.05
C PRO A 41 -16.68 0.22 -3.37
N PHE A 42 -17.53 0.92 -2.61
CA PHE A 42 -18.98 0.95 -2.79
C PHE A 42 -19.49 2.17 -3.59
N ASP A 43 -18.63 3.15 -3.88
CA ASP A 43 -19.00 4.29 -4.74
C ASP A 43 -18.83 3.90 -6.21
N LEU A 44 -19.93 3.47 -6.85
CA LEU A 44 -19.92 3.06 -8.26
C LEU A 44 -19.64 4.22 -9.23
N GLY A 45 -19.75 5.47 -8.77
CA GLY A 45 -19.51 6.68 -9.57
C GLY A 45 -18.06 7.16 -9.56
N ALA A 46 -17.19 6.53 -8.77
CA ALA A 46 -15.78 6.90 -8.66
C ALA A 46 -14.88 5.66 -8.84
N LYS A 47 -13.70 5.87 -9.43
CA LYS A 47 -12.70 4.82 -9.63
C LYS A 47 -11.35 5.32 -9.17
N LEU A 48 -10.60 4.45 -8.50
CA LEU A 48 -9.20 4.70 -8.20
C LEU A 48 -8.39 4.65 -9.50
N GLY A 49 -7.86 5.80 -9.92
CA GLY A 49 -6.95 5.88 -11.07
C GLY A 49 -5.56 5.32 -10.75
N VAL A 50 -4.84 4.85 -11.77
CA VAL A 50 -3.53 4.19 -11.59
C VAL A 50 -2.45 5.16 -11.10
N GLU A 51 -2.49 6.42 -11.52
CA GLU A 51 -1.56 7.45 -11.04
C GLU A 51 -1.81 7.77 -9.57
N THR A 52 -3.09 7.88 -9.18
CA THR A 52 -3.47 8.10 -7.77
C THR A 52 -3.10 6.90 -6.91
N PHE A 53 -3.31 5.67 -7.42
CA PHE A 53 -2.81 4.45 -6.78
C PHE A 53 -1.30 4.54 -6.51
N PHE A 54 -0.50 4.81 -7.54
CA PHE A 54 0.96 4.92 -7.39
C PHE A 54 1.38 6.01 -6.40
N GLN A 55 0.74 7.18 -6.44
CA GLN A 55 1.04 8.27 -5.51
C GLN A 55 0.69 7.89 -4.05
N ILE A 56 -0.36 7.10 -3.82
CA ILE A 56 -0.68 6.58 -2.49
C ILE A 56 0.46 5.69 -2.00
N LEU A 57 0.86 4.67 -2.76
CA LEU A 57 1.95 3.74 -2.41
C LEU A 57 3.22 4.52 -2.02
N ARG A 58 3.58 5.54 -2.81
CA ARG A 58 4.76 6.38 -2.55
C ARG A 58 4.61 7.23 -1.28
N THR A 59 3.42 7.76 -1.03
CA THR A 59 3.16 8.65 0.11
C THR A 59 3.07 7.88 1.41
N THR A 60 2.41 6.71 1.41
CA THR A 60 2.27 5.85 2.58
C THR A 60 3.50 4.99 2.82
N ARG A 61 4.37 4.84 1.81
CA ARG A 61 5.49 3.87 1.78
C ARG A 61 5.01 2.44 2.00
N ASP A 62 3.77 2.15 1.61
CA ASP A 62 3.17 0.83 1.71
C ASP A 62 3.06 0.23 0.31
N VAL A 63 3.94 -0.71 0.00
CA VAL A 63 3.99 -1.43 -1.29
C VAL A 63 3.15 -2.70 -1.29
N THR A 64 2.51 -3.06 -0.17
CA THR A 64 1.70 -4.29 -0.02
C THR A 64 0.68 -4.45 -1.15
N PRO A 65 -0.06 -3.40 -1.59
CA PRO A 65 -1.00 -3.56 -2.71
C PRO A 65 -0.32 -3.99 -4.01
N LEU A 66 0.89 -3.51 -4.28
CA LEU A 66 1.66 -3.87 -5.48
C LEU A 66 2.20 -5.31 -5.39
N GLU A 67 2.68 -5.72 -4.21
CA GLU A 67 3.14 -7.08 -3.95
C GLU A 67 2.03 -8.11 -4.19
N GLN A 68 0.82 -7.83 -3.69
CA GLN A 68 -0.31 -8.71 -3.88
C GLN A 68 -0.73 -8.77 -5.36
N ILE A 69 -0.69 -7.65 -6.09
CA ILE A 69 -0.96 -7.65 -7.54
C ILE A 69 0.05 -8.53 -8.27
N ALA A 70 1.34 -8.43 -7.91
CA ALA A 70 2.37 -9.29 -8.49
C ALA A 70 2.08 -10.77 -8.20
N GLN A 71 1.75 -11.12 -6.95
CA GLN A 71 1.43 -12.50 -6.55
C GLN A 71 0.25 -13.08 -7.35
N GLU A 72 -0.83 -12.30 -7.52
CA GLU A 72 -1.99 -12.73 -8.30
C GLU A 72 -1.70 -12.93 -9.79
N LEU A 73 -0.67 -12.27 -10.31
CA LEU A 73 -0.19 -12.45 -11.68
C LEU A 73 0.88 -13.55 -11.81
N GLY A 74 1.23 -14.24 -10.72
CA GLY A 74 2.30 -15.25 -10.70
C GLY A 74 3.72 -14.66 -10.68
N TYR A 75 3.85 -13.38 -10.36
CA TYR A 75 5.13 -12.68 -10.21
C TYR A 75 5.45 -12.44 -8.73
N ARG A 76 6.69 -12.05 -8.46
CA ARG A 76 7.09 -11.47 -7.17
C ARG A 76 7.69 -10.10 -7.39
N LEU A 77 7.34 -9.16 -6.51
CA LEU A 77 8.03 -7.89 -6.44
C LEU A 77 9.40 -8.12 -5.79
N ALA A 78 10.45 -7.61 -6.43
CA ALA A 78 11.79 -7.57 -5.87
C ALA A 78 12.24 -6.11 -5.83
N PRO A 79 12.92 -5.66 -4.76
CA PRO A 79 13.60 -4.38 -4.77
C PRO A 79 14.60 -4.33 -5.93
N VAL A 80 14.77 -3.16 -6.53
CA VAL A 80 15.92 -2.92 -7.41
C VAL A 80 17.16 -2.97 -6.51
N ASP A 81 18.20 -3.72 -6.91
CA ASP A 81 19.43 -3.85 -6.13
C ASP A 81 19.94 -2.48 -5.66
N GLY A 82 20.17 -2.35 -4.34
CA GLY A 82 20.54 -1.07 -3.70
C GLY A 82 19.37 -0.26 -3.10
N GLY A 83 18.15 -0.78 -3.11
CA GLY A 83 17.03 -0.24 -2.34
C GLY A 83 17.11 -0.67 -0.88
N ASP A 84 17.73 0.15 -0.02
CA ASP A 84 17.77 -0.06 1.43
C ASP A 84 16.35 -0.24 2.01
N ASP A 85 16.05 -1.45 2.49
CA ASP A 85 15.16 -1.62 3.64
C ASP A 85 15.76 -2.65 4.60
N GLU A 86 16.71 -2.18 5.41
CA GLU A 86 17.19 -2.83 6.64
C GLU A 86 16.08 -2.86 7.74
N ARG A 87 14.85 -3.26 7.41
CA ARG A 87 13.83 -3.52 8.43
C ARG A 87 13.27 -4.92 8.33
N GLY A 88 13.78 -5.77 9.22
CA GLY A 88 12.98 -6.85 9.78
C GLY A 88 13.45 -8.28 9.54
N ARG A 89 14.75 -8.53 9.37
CA ARG A 89 15.31 -9.80 9.84
C ARG A 89 16.15 -9.54 11.07
N GLY A 90 15.45 -9.35 12.19
CA GLY A 90 16.04 -9.70 13.48
C GLY A 90 16.44 -11.16 13.39
N ALA A 91 17.73 -11.41 13.20
CA ALA A 91 18.31 -12.72 13.34
C ALA A 91 17.95 -13.22 14.75
N HIS A 92 17.00 -14.14 14.84
CA HIS A 92 16.89 -15.00 16.00
C HIS A 92 18.09 -15.95 15.93
N VAL A 93 19.25 -15.46 16.36
CA VAL A 93 20.35 -16.32 16.81
C VAL A 93 19.80 -17.11 17.98
N SER A 94 19.56 -18.41 17.77
CA SER A 94 19.29 -19.35 18.84
C SER A 94 20.61 -19.68 19.53
N PRO A 95 20.85 -19.29 20.78
CA PRO A 95 22.17 -19.45 21.42
C PRO A 95 22.37 -20.84 22.07
N TYR A 96 21.71 -21.90 21.60
CA TYR A 96 21.88 -23.23 22.19
C TYR A 96 22.24 -24.27 21.15
N LEU A 97 23.53 -24.28 20.78
CA LEU A 97 24.22 -25.53 20.45
C LEU A 97 25.73 -25.39 20.74
N GLU A 98 26.09 -25.24 22.01
CA GLU A 98 27.36 -25.77 22.50
C GLU A 98 27.16 -26.39 23.88
N GLN A 99 27.55 -27.68 23.94
CA GLN A 99 27.63 -28.63 25.07
C GLN A 99 26.41 -29.53 25.29
#